data_AF-A0AA38FYM4-F1
#
_entry.id   AF-A0AA38FYM4-F1
#
_cell.length_a   1.000
_cell.length_b   1.000
_cell.length_c   1.000
_cell.angle_alpha   90.00
_cell.angle_beta   90.00
_cell.angle_gamma   90.00
#
_symmetry.space_group_name_H-M   'P 1'
#
loop_
_entity.id
_entity.type
_entity.pdbx_description
1 polymer ?
#
loop_
_entity_poly.entity_id
_entity_poly.type
_entity_poly.pdbx_seq_one_letter_code
_entity_poly.pdbx_strand_id
1 'polypeptide(L)'
;MSTSVAYLVNIGVSPRDIGPMLTEYPQILGMRVGTVIKPFVDYLMNLGFPKQVIARMIEKRPGILGYDLEESIKSNVGLLLSVGVRQEALASVIAQYPEILGLSLKPKLDSQQRFLKSNAKIGPEDFGKLLEKMPQVVKLTPAELLGSSNCSDKKFEEKLEDFDNEIEETGPSFSMGGALQLPGGGNDSEEEFEDSDEEMMSISTGS
;
A
#
# COMPACT_ATOMS: atom_id res chain seq x y z
N MET A 1 -18.59 9.95 -9.02
CA MET A 1 -17.49 9.14 -8.43
C MET A 1 -16.62 10.08 -7.60
N SER A 2 -16.28 9.73 -6.35
CA SER A 2 -15.39 10.56 -5.51
C SER A 2 -14.01 10.67 -6.16
N THR A 3 -13.40 11.86 -6.12
CA THR A 3 -12.06 12.11 -6.68
C THR A 3 -10.99 11.27 -5.98
N SER A 4 -11.12 11.06 -4.67
CA SER A 4 -10.23 10.19 -3.88
C SER A 4 -10.31 8.74 -4.32
N VAL A 5 -11.52 8.24 -4.57
CA VAL A 5 -11.73 6.87 -5.06
C VAL A 5 -11.14 6.69 -6.46
N ALA A 6 -11.39 7.65 -7.36
CA ALA A 6 -10.83 7.62 -8.72
C ALA A 6 -9.28 7.59 -8.69
N TYR A 7 -8.66 8.36 -7.78
CA TYR A 7 -7.21 8.32 -7.59
C TYR A 7 -6.72 6.98 -7.05
N LEU A 8 -7.39 6.41 -6.05
CA LEU A 8 -7.03 5.10 -5.48
C LEU A 8 -7.08 3.99 -6.55
N VAL A 9 -8.12 3.98 -7.39
CA VAL A 9 -8.20 3.04 -8.51
C VAL A 9 -7.07 3.28 -9.53
N ASN A 10 -6.73 4.54 -9.83
CA ASN A 10 -5.62 4.87 -10.73
C ASN A 10 -4.26 4.39 -10.21
N ILE A 11 -4.02 4.43 -8.89
CA ILE A 11 -2.77 3.93 -8.32
C ILE A 11 -2.68 2.40 -8.27
N GLY A 12 -3.79 1.70 -8.54
CA GLY A 12 -3.83 0.24 -8.65
C GLY A 12 -4.64 -0.45 -7.56
N VAL A 13 -5.43 0.29 -6.76
CA VAL A 13 -6.37 -0.34 -5.83
C VAL A 13 -7.48 -1.01 -6.63
N SER A 14 -7.70 -2.30 -6.35
CA SER A 14 -8.77 -3.07 -6.99
C SER A 14 -10.14 -2.42 -6.72
N PRO A 15 -10.97 -2.17 -7.75
CA PRO A 15 -12.31 -1.61 -7.56
C PRO A 15 -13.20 -2.42 -6.62
N ARG A 16 -12.93 -3.73 -6.48
CA ARG A 16 -13.66 -4.63 -5.59
C ARG A 16 -13.36 -4.35 -4.12
N ASP A 17 -12.16 -3.89 -3.82
CA ASP A 17 -11.68 -3.65 -2.45
C ASP A 17 -11.93 -2.22 -1.96
N ILE A 18 -12.33 -1.31 -2.86
CA ILE A 18 -12.73 0.05 -2.49
C ILE A 18 -13.89 0.05 -1.48
N GLY A 19 -14.91 -0.78 -1.68
CA GLY A 19 -16.07 -0.83 -0.78
C GLY A 19 -15.67 -1.22 0.67
N PRO A 20 -15.02 -2.37 0.87
CA PRO A 20 -14.48 -2.77 2.17
C PRO A 20 -13.55 -1.73 2.79
N MET A 21 -12.62 -1.18 2.01
CA MET A 21 -11.67 -0.16 2.47
C MET A 21 -12.38 1.09 3.01
N LEU A 22 -13.38 1.61 2.29
CA LEU A 22 -14.14 2.78 2.70
C LEU A 22 -15.07 2.50 3.89
N THR A 23 -15.45 1.24 4.10
CA THR A 23 -16.23 0.84 5.29
C THR A 23 -15.36 0.85 6.54
N GLU A 24 -14.10 0.40 6.42
CA GLU A 24 -13.12 0.44 7.51
C GLU A 24 -12.65 1.87 7.82
N TYR A 25 -12.41 2.67 6.78
CA TYR A 25 -11.82 4.01 6.92
C TYR A 25 -12.54 5.03 6.01
N PRO A 26 -13.77 5.46 6.38
CA PRO A 26 -14.60 6.34 5.56
C PRO A 26 -14.02 7.74 5.38
N GLN A 27 -13.02 8.14 6.19
CA GLN A 27 -12.38 9.44 6.14
C GLN A 27 -11.73 9.72 4.77
N ILE A 28 -11.34 8.68 4.01
CA ILE A 28 -10.79 8.78 2.65
C ILE A 28 -11.69 9.62 1.74
N LEU A 29 -13.01 9.53 1.88
CA LEU A 29 -13.97 10.27 1.06
C LEU A 29 -13.88 11.79 1.26
N GLY A 30 -13.43 12.24 2.44
CA GLY A 30 -13.21 13.65 2.74
C GLY A 30 -11.77 14.13 2.52
N MET A 31 -10.83 13.22 2.24
CA MET A 31 -9.42 13.57 2.05
C MET A 31 -9.19 14.28 0.71
N ARG A 32 -8.32 15.29 0.73
CA ARG A 32 -7.90 15.99 -0.48
C ARG A 32 -6.80 15.19 -1.18
N VAL A 33 -7.08 14.73 -2.40
CA VAL A 33 -6.10 13.98 -3.21
C VAL A 33 -4.79 14.75 -3.37
N GLY A 34 -4.85 16.01 -3.80
CA GLY A 34 -3.66 16.80 -4.12
C GLY A 34 -2.77 17.16 -2.93
N THR A 35 -3.30 17.15 -1.70
CA THR A 35 -2.56 17.59 -0.50
C THR A 35 -2.30 16.48 0.51
N VAL A 36 -3.03 15.38 0.45
CA VAL A 36 -2.91 14.26 1.40
C VAL A 36 -2.47 12.99 0.68
N ILE A 37 -3.33 12.45 -0.19
CA ILE A 37 -3.13 11.12 -0.76
C ILE A 37 -1.96 11.11 -1.76
N LYS A 38 -1.90 12.09 -2.66
CA LYS A 38 -0.85 12.15 -3.69
C LYS A 38 0.53 12.37 -3.08
N PRO A 39 0.76 13.36 -2.19
CA PRO A 39 2.06 13.53 -1.53
C PRO A 39 2.52 12.30 -0.76
N PHE A 40 1.60 11.58 -0.10
CA PHE A 40 1.90 10.32 0.58
C PHE A 40 2.40 9.24 -0.40
N VAL A 41 1.66 9.02 -1.50
CA VAL A 41 2.04 8.02 -2.51
C VAL A 41 3.36 8.40 -3.20
N ASP A 42 3.54 9.67 -3.56
CA ASP A 42 4.77 10.17 -4.19
C ASP A 42 5.98 9.98 -3.26
N TYR A 43 5.81 10.22 -1.96
CA TYR A 43 6.87 9.99 -0.98
C TYR A 43 7.28 8.51 -0.89
N LEU A 44 6.31 7.59 -0.81
CA LEU A 44 6.62 6.16 -0.80
C LEU A 44 7.27 5.70 -2.10
N MET A 45 6.85 6.20 -3.27
CA MET A 45 7.53 5.91 -4.53
C MET A 45 8.99 6.38 -4.50
N ASN A 46 9.27 7.56 -3.92
CA ASN A 46 10.63 8.07 -3.77
C ASN A 46 11.49 7.24 -2.80
N LEU A 47 10.89 6.49 -1.88
CA LEU A 47 11.60 5.51 -1.03
C LEU A 47 11.90 4.20 -1.76
N GLY A 48 11.48 4.04 -3.01
CA GLY A 48 11.74 2.85 -3.83
C GLY A 48 10.57 1.87 -3.91
N PHE A 49 9.39 2.23 -3.42
CA PHE A 49 8.21 1.37 -3.54
C PHE A 49 7.63 1.38 -4.95
N PRO A 50 7.32 0.20 -5.53
CA PRO A 50 6.52 0.15 -6.74
C PRO A 50 5.07 0.56 -6.42
N LYS A 51 4.43 1.24 -7.37
CA LYS A 51 3.07 1.81 -7.23
C LYS A 51 2.05 0.77 -6.76
N GLN A 52 2.15 -0.45 -7.27
CA GLN A 52 1.27 -1.57 -6.94
C GLN A 52 1.38 -2.01 -5.46
N VAL A 53 2.60 -2.06 -4.91
CA VAL A 53 2.82 -2.39 -3.49
C VAL A 53 2.20 -1.31 -2.60
N ILE A 54 2.32 -0.04 -2.99
CA ILE A 54 1.67 1.06 -2.27
C ILE A 54 0.15 0.91 -2.30
N ALA A 55 -0.42 0.58 -3.46
CA ALA A 55 -1.85 0.36 -3.59
C ALA A 55 -2.34 -0.77 -2.68
N ARG A 56 -1.68 -1.93 -2.68
CA ARG A 56 -1.99 -3.04 -1.76
C ARG A 56 -1.83 -2.65 -0.29
N MET A 57 -0.82 -1.86 0.04
CA MET A 57 -0.60 -1.38 1.41
C MET A 57 -1.79 -0.53 1.89
N ILE A 58 -2.27 0.39 1.05
CA ILE A 58 -3.45 1.23 1.34
C ILE A 58 -4.71 0.35 1.39
N GLU A 59 -4.84 -0.63 0.49
CA GLU A 59 -5.94 -1.60 0.48
C GLU A 59 -6.08 -2.36 1.80
N LYS A 60 -4.98 -2.95 2.28
CA LYS A 60 -5.00 -3.76 3.51
C LYS A 60 -5.02 -2.93 4.79
N ARG A 61 -4.57 -1.67 4.74
CA ARG A 61 -4.47 -0.78 5.90
C ARG A 61 -4.78 0.66 5.51
N PRO A 62 -6.04 1.02 5.25
CA PRO A 62 -6.39 2.37 4.79
C PRO A 62 -6.07 3.47 5.81
N GLY A 63 -6.02 3.13 7.10
CA GLY A 63 -5.65 4.06 8.17
C GLY A 63 -4.26 4.68 8.04
N ILE A 64 -3.35 4.13 7.21
CA ILE A 64 -2.02 4.72 6.98
C ILE A 64 -2.09 6.12 6.36
N LEU A 65 -3.16 6.41 5.60
CA LEU A 65 -3.40 7.73 4.99
C LEU A 65 -3.76 8.80 6.04
N GLY A 66 -4.12 8.38 7.26
CA GLY A 66 -4.42 9.28 8.36
C GLY A 66 -3.20 9.81 9.10
N TYR A 67 -2.01 9.27 8.84
CA TYR A 67 -0.77 9.73 9.47
C TYR A 67 -0.26 11.01 8.83
N ASP A 68 0.30 11.89 9.66
CA ASP A 68 0.92 13.11 9.14
C ASP A 68 2.21 12.78 8.36
N LEU A 69 2.32 13.32 7.14
CA LEU A 69 3.43 13.03 6.24
C LEU A 69 4.78 13.53 6.78
N GLU A 70 4.81 14.72 7.39
CA GLU A 70 6.04 15.36 7.85
C GLU A 70 6.39 14.91 9.27
N GLU A 71 5.45 15.05 10.19
CA GLU A 71 5.67 14.83 11.62
C GLU A 71 5.76 13.36 11.99
N SER A 72 5.00 12.49 11.30
CA SER A 72 4.97 11.05 11.60
C SER A 72 5.79 10.26 10.59
N ILE A 73 5.40 10.26 9.32
CA ILE A 73 5.96 9.34 8.32
C ILE A 73 7.42 9.65 8.02
N LYS A 74 7.75 10.87 7.60
CA LYS A 74 9.13 11.28 7.30
C LYS A 74 10.02 11.23 8.53
N SER A 75 9.51 11.69 9.67
CA SER A 75 10.20 11.59 10.96
C SER A 75 10.58 10.14 11.29
N ASN A 76 9.64 9.20 11.16
CA ASN A 76 9.88 7.78 11.44
C ASN A 76 10.85 7.14 10.44
N VAL A 77 10.76 7.49 9.16
CA VAL A 77 11.74 7.03 8.15
C VAL A 77 13.14 7.55 8.47
N GLY A 78 13.28 8.82 8.85
CA GLY A 78 14.54 9.40 9.28
C GLY A 78 15.11 8.71 10.54
N LEU A 79 14.24 8.33 11.48
CA LEU A 79 14.64 7.55 12.65
C LEU A 79 15.16 6.17 12.27
N LEU A 80 14.49 5.44 11.37
CA LEU A 80 14.96 4.12 10.91
C LEU A 80 16.36 4.20 10.30
N LEU A 81 16.60 5.21 9.45
CA LEU A 81 17.92 5.48 8.88
C LEU A 81 18.96 5.81 9.97
N SER A 82 18.61 6.65 10.95
CA SER A 82 19.52 7.02 12.05
C SER A 82 19.91 5.83 12.93
N VAL A 83 19.04 4.83 13.02
CA VAL A 83 19.25 3.61 13.80
C VAL A 83 20.07 2.56 13.04
N GLY A 84 20.33 2.78 11.76
CA GLY A 84 21.20 1.92 10.94
C GLY A 84 20.45 0.98 9.99
N VAL A 85 19.16 1.21 9.75
CA VAL A 85 18.45 0.55 8.64
C VAL A 85 18.98 1.13 7.33
N ARG A 86 19.35 0.27 6.39
CA ARG A 86 19.84 0.71 5.09
C ARG A 86 18.72 1.29 4.23
N GLN A 87 19.05 2.27 3.39
CA GLN A 87 18.08 2.93 2.49
C GLN A 87 17.40 1.92 1.57
N GLU A 88 18.14 0.93 1.08
CA GLU A 88 17.63 -0.11 0.17
C GLU A 88 16.68 -1.08 0.89
N ALA A 89 16.84 -1.23 2.21
CA ALA A 89 16.02 -2.11 3.03
C ALA A 89 14.76 -1.43 3.59
N LEU A 90 14.69 -0.09 3.56
CA LEU A 90 13.53 0.66 4.08
C LEU A 90 12.21 0.22 3.46
N ALA A 91 12.18 0.05 2.14
CA ALA A 91 10.97 -0.34 1.45
C ALA A 91 10.48 -1.73 1.92
N SER A 92 11.41 -2.68 2.08
CA SER A 92 11.09 -4.01 2.60
C SER A 92 10.62 -3.97 4.06
N VAL A 93 11.29 -3.20 4.92
CA VAL A 93 10.95 -3.02 6.34
C VAL A 93 9.53 -2.47 6.51
N ILE A 94 9.21 -1.42 5.76
CA ILE A 94 7.90 -0.77 5.81
C ILE A 94 6.84 -1.65 5.14
N ALA A 95 7.14 -2.38 4.06
CA ALA A 95 6.20 -3.33 3.46
C ALA A 95 5.81 -4.46 4.44
N GLN A 96 6.80 -5.00 5.17
CA GLN A 96 6.60 -6.01 6.20
C GLN A 96 5.76 -5.48 7.38
N TYR A 97 5.99 -4.23 7.79
CA TYR A 97 5.29 -3.64 8.93
C TYR A 97 4.89 -2.17 8.70
N PRO A 98 3.85 -1.88 7.88
CA PRO A 98 3.45 -0.52 7.49
C PRO A 98 3.06 0.38 8.66
N GLU A 99 2.55 -0.22 9.74
CA GLU A 99 2.18 0.48 10.97
C GLU A 99 3.36 1.24 11.58
N ILE A 100 4.61 0.84 11.30
CA ILE A 100 5.82 1.52 11.77
C ILE A 100 5.85 3.01 11.42
N LEU A 101 5.18 3.41 10.32
CA LEU A 101 5.11 4.79 9.86
C LEU A 101 4.29 5.70 10.77
N GLY A 102 3.33 5.16 11.51
CA GLY A 102 2.44 5.93 12.40
C GLY A 102 2.71 5.76 13.88
N LEU A 103 3.70 4.94 14.27
CA LEU A 103 4.03 4.73 15.68
C LEU A 103 4.88 5.87 16.23
N SER A 104 4.78 6.13 17.54
CA SER A 104 5.78 6.92 18.27
C SER A 104 7.08 6.12 18.37
N LEU A 105 7.86 6.14 17.29
CA LEU A 105 8.97 5.22 17.08
C LEU A 105 10.18 5.54 17.97
N LYS A 106 10.45 6.82 18.19
CA LYS A 106 11.61 7.31 18.96
C LYS A 106 11.76 6.67 20.35
N PRO A 107 10.79 6.79 21.28
CA PRO A 107 10.95 6.19 22.61
C PRO A 107 11.00 4.66 22.58
N LYS A 108 10.36 4.03 21.58
CA LYS A 108 10.36 2.57 21.44
C LYS A 108 11.72 2.07 20.97
N LEU A 109 12.30 2.67 19.94
CA LEU A 109 13.64 2.33 19.48
C LEU A 109 14.68 2.53 20.57
N ASP A 110 14.63 3.66 21.28
CA ASP A 110 15.56 3.93 22.38
C ASP A 110 15.48 2.87 23.49
N SER A 111 14.25 2.48 23.86
CA SER A 111 14.02 1.47 24.89
C SER A 111 14.51 0.08 24.44
N GLN A 112 14.17 -0.32 23.21
CA GLN A 112 14.55 -1.61 22.66
C GLN A 112 16.05 -1.73 22.43
N GLN A 113 16.68 -0.69 21.89
CA GLN A 113 18.12 -0.66 21.67
C GLN A 113 18.88 -0.76 23.00
N ARG A 114 18.42 -0.07 24.06
CA ARG A 114 19.01 -0.20 25.41
C ARG A 114 18.84 -1.60 26.00
N PHE A 115 17.67 -2.21 25.80
CA PHE A 115 17.38 -3.56 26.27
C PHE A 115 18.26 -4.60 25.58
N LEU A 116 18.34 -4.55 24.25
CA LEU A 116 19.14 -5.48 23.44
C LEU A 116 20.65 -5.30 23.64
N LYS A 117 21.11 -4.05 23.84
CA LYS A 117 22.50 -3.78 24.21
C LYS A 117 22.87 -4.43 25.54
N SER A 118 21.97 -4.37 26.52
CA SER A 118 22.23 -4.90 27.87
C SER A 118 22.09 -6.42 27.95
N ASN A 119 21.12 -7.01 27.26
CA ASN A 119 20.80 -8.45 27.40
C ASN A 119 21.42 -9.32 26.30
N ALA A 120 21.51 -8.81 25.07
CA ALA A 120 21.94 -9.58 23.91
C ALA A 120 23.31 -9.15 23.34
N LYS A 121 23.96 -8.13 23.95
CA LYS A 121 25.24 -7.54 23.48
C LYS A 121 25.19 -7.08 22.02
N ILE A 122 24.01 -6.73 21.52
CA ILE A 122 23.79 -6.28 20.14
C ILE A 122 24.27 -4.83 20.03
N GLY A 123 25.21 -4.58 19.12
CA GLY A 123 25.69 -3.24 18.79
C GLY A 123 24.66 -2.42 18.00
N PRO A 124 24.85 -1.10 17.86
CA PRO A 124 23.96 -0.26 17.06
C PRO A 124 23.85 -0.73 15.59
N GLU A 125 24.94 -1.23 15.00
CA GLU A 125 24.92 -1.75 13.63
C GLU A 125 24.11 -3.05 13.50
N ASP A 126 24.23 -3.94 14.49
CA ASP A 126 23.50 -5.20 14.49
C ASP A 126 22.01 -5.00 14.78
N PHE A 127 21.66 -3.93 15.50
CA PHE A 127 20.28 -3.54 15.73
C PHE A 127 19.58 -3.05 14.45
N GLY A 128 20.27 -2.29 13.59
CA GLY A 128 19.77 -1.94 12.26
C GLY A 128 19.48 -3.17 11.41
N LYS A 129 20.43 -4.12 11.35
CA LYS A 129 20.23 -5.41 10.66
C LYS A 129 19.09 -6.25 11.24
N LEU A 130 18.89 -6.19 12.56
CA LEU A 130 17.77 -6.87 13.22
C LEU A 130 16.43 -6.24 12.80
N LEU A 131 16.35 -4.91 12.74
CA LEU A 131 15.16 -4.21 12.25
C LEU A 131 14.85 -4.52 10.79
N GLU A 132 15.88 -4.68 9.95
CA GLU A 132 15.72 -5.11 8.56
C GLU A 132 15.05 -6.48 8.44
N LYS A 133 15.40 -7.41 9.33
CA LYS A 133 14.85 -8.78 9.34
C LYS A 133 13.55 -8.92 10.12
N MET A 134 13.35 -8.08 11.14
CA MET A 134 12.25 -8.19 12.09
C MET A 134 11.81 -6.80 12.57
N PRO A 135 11.06 -6.05 11.74
CA PRO A 135 10.62 -4.70 12.10
C PRO A 135 9.65 -4.68 13.28
N GLN A 136 9.00 -5.81 13.57
CA GLN A 136 8.10 -5.98 14.72
C GLN A 136 8.81 -5.91 16.09
N VAL A 137 10.15 -6.03 16.14
CA VAL A 137 10.96 -5.90 17.37
C VAL A 137 10.69 -4.60 18.13
N VAL A 138 10.25 -3.55 17.44
CA VAL A 138 9.87 -2.25 18.01
C VAL A 138 8.69 -2.35 18.98
N LYS A 139 7.77 -3.30 18.76
CA LYS A 139 6.56 -3.49 19.56
C LYS A 139 6.71 -4.57 20.62
N LEU A 140 7.61 -5.54 20.40
CA LEU A 140 7.77 -6.69 21.27
C LEU A 140 8.20 -6.27 22.68
N THR A 141 7.58 -6.91 23.67
CA THR A 141 7.98 -6.75 25.06
C THR A 141 9.30 -7.50 25.33
N PRO A 142 10.09 -7.08 26.33
CA PRO A 142 11.27 -7.82 26.79
C PRO A 142 11.06 -9.32 27.02
N ALA A 143 9.85 -9.71 27.47
CA ALA A 143 9.49 -11.11 27.69
C ALA A 143 9.32 -11.89 26.37
N GLU A 144 8.72 -11.28 25.35
CA GLU A 144 8.56 -11.88 24.03
C GLU A 144 9.90 -12.00 23.30
N LEU A 145 10.82 -11.04 23.49
CA LEU A 145 12.16 -11.08 22.91
C LEU A 145 13.05 -12.18 23.51
N LEU A 146 12.87 -12.51 24.79
CA LEU A 146 13.62 -13.59 25.46
C LEU A 146 12.93 -14.96 25.30
N GLY A 147 11.60 -14.99 25.17
CA GLY A 147 10.80 -16.22 25.03
C GLY A 147 10.69 -16.75 23.59
N SER A 148 11.00 -15.95 22.57
CA SER A 148 10.82 -16.29 21.15
C SER A 148 11.97 -17.11 20.52
N SER A 149 12.84 -17.73 21.33
CA SER A 149 13.72 -18.80 20.82
C SER A 149 12.94 -20.03 20.30
N ASN A 150 11.64 -20.11 20.55
CA ASN A 150 10.74 -20.99 19.79
C ASN A 150 10.21 -20.29 18.53
N CYS A 151 11.04 -20.34 17.50
CA CYS A 151 10.70 -20.09 16.10
C CYS A 151 9.54 -21.00 15.67
N SER A 152 8.32 -20.48 15.54
CA SER A 152 7.18 -21.12 14.85
C SER A 152 5.97 -20.19 14.69
N ASP A 153 6.15 -18.94 14.27
CA ASP A 153 5.01 -18.16 13.77
C ASP A 153 4.89 -18.33 12.25
N LYS A 154 4.44 -19.54 11.84
CA LYS A 154 4.09 -19.91 10.46
C LYS A 154 3.03 -18.99 9.82
N LYS A 155 2.40 -18.14 10.63
CA LYS A 155 1.40 -17.14 10.22
C LYS A 155 2.02 -15.90 9.56
N PHE A 156 3.34 -15.72 9.68
CA PHE A 156 4.05 -14.52 9.21
C PHE A 156 4.67 -14.71 7.82
N GLU A 157 5.24 -15.89 7.52
CA GLU A 157 5.80 -16.23 6.20
C GLU A 157 4.72 -16.35 5.11
N GLU A 158 3.56 -16.93 5.44
CA GLU A 158 2.41 -17.04 4.51
C GLU A 158 1.94 -15.67 4.01
N LYS A 159 2.08 -14.61 4.83
CA LYS A 159 1.64 -13.24 4.50
C LYS A 159 2.66 -12.46 3.65
N LEU A 160 3.91 -12.91 3.64
CA LEU A 160 4.98 -12.39 2.79
C LEU A 160 4.98 -13.11 1.43
N GLU A 161 4.75 -14.43 1.42
CA GLU A 161 4.60 -15.22 0.19
C GLU A 161 3.33 -14.83 -0.60
N ASP A 162 2.22 -14.49 0.05
CA ASP A 162 1.04 -13.92 -0.63
C ASP A 162 1.37 -12.59 -1.33
N PHE A 163 2.27 -11.79 -0.76
CA PHE A 163 2.61 -10.48 -1.33
C PHE A 163 3.54 -10.60 -2.55
N ASP A 164 4.46 -11.57 -2.53
CA ASP A 164 5.39 -11.87 -3.63
C ASP A 164 4.73 -12.71 -4.74
N ASN A 165 3.91 -13.72 -4.42
CA ASN A 165 3.21 -14.55 -5.42
C ASN A 165 2.17 -13.76 -6.24
N GLU A 166 1.54 -12.75 -5.63
CA GLU A 166 0.52 -11.96 -6.32
C GLU A 166 1.16 -10.86 -7.20
N ILE A 167 2.49 -10.66 -7.18
CA ILE A 167 3.24 -9.78 -8.11
C ILE A 167 3.46 -10.47 -9.47
N GLU A 168 3.44 -11.81 -9.55
CA GLU A 168 3.65 -12.53 -10.82
C GLU A 168 2.36 -12.93 -11.57
N GLU A 169 1.16 -12.93 -10.94
CA GLU A 169 -0.04 -13.53 -11.58
C GLU A 169 -1.09 -12.58 -12.20
N THR A 170 -0.86 -11.27 -12.32
CA THR A 170 -1.83 -10.39 -13.03
C THR A 170 -1.19 -9.47 -14.06
N GLY A 171 -0.39 -10.03 -14.96
CA GLY A 171 -0.22 -9.49 -16.31
C GLY A 171 -1.05 -10.32 -17.29
N PRO A 172 -1.92 -9.73 -18.15
CA PRO A 172 -2.55 -10.51 -19.21
C PRO A 172 -1.46 -11.12 -20.11
N SER A 173 -1.39 -12.45 -20.17
CA SER A 173 -0.49 -13.14 -21.09
C SER A 173 -0.98 -12.90 -22.51
N PHE A 174 -0.26 -12.08 -23.27
CA PHE A 174 -0.53 -11.90 -24.69
C PHE A 174 0.05 -13.10 -25.46
N SER A 175 -0.81 -14.07 -25.79
CA SER A 175 -0.43 -15.13 -26.72
C SER A 175 -0.46 -14.55 -28.13
N MET A 176 0.70 -14.10 -28.62
CA MET A 176 0.86 -13.70 -30.02
C MET A 176 0.81 -14.97 -30.90
N GLY A 177 -0.36 -15.26 -31.48
CA GLY A 177 -0.49 -16.26 -32.55
C GLY A 177 -1.48 -17.41 -32.37
N GLY A 178 -2.57 -17.26 -31.61
CA GLY A 178 -3.65 -18.25 -31.54
C GLY A 178 -4.97 -17.75 -32.16
N ALA A 179 -5.52 -18.48 -33.11
CA ALA A 179 -6.79 -18.14 -33.77
C ALA A 179 -7.97 -18.13 -32.77
N LEU A 180 -8.81 -17.11 -32.86
CA LEU A 180 -10.11 -17.03 -32.20
C LEU A 180 -11.02 -18.16 -32.69
N GLN A 181 -11.30 -19.14 -31.82
CA GLN A 181 -12.34 -20.12 -32.03
C GLN A 181 -13.53 -19.76 -31.13
N LEU A 182 -14.61 -19.27 -31.74
CA LEU A 182 -15.89 -19.06 -31.06
C LEU A 182 -16.70 -20.37 -31.07
N PRO A 183 -17.27 -20.82 -29.94
CA PRO A 183 -18.38 -21.75 -29.96
C PRO A 183 -19.70 -20.98 -30.22
N GLY A 184 -20.55 -21.55 -31.08
CA GLY A 184 -21.83 -21.01 -31.57
C GLY A 184 -22.80 -20.53 -30.47
N GLY A 185 -23.80 -19.71 -30.76
CA GLY A 185 -24.63 -19.63 -31.96
C GLY A 185 -26.07 -19.93 -31.53
N GLY A 186 -26.95 -18.92 -31.59
CA GLY A 186 -28.40 -19.08 -31.46
C GLY A 186 -29.06 -18.22 -30.39
N ASN A 187 -29.50 -17.02 -30.78
CA ASN A 187 -30.88 -16.50 -30.71
C ASN A 187 -30.92 -14.99 -30.44
N ASP A 188 -31.18 -14.26 -31.52
CA ASP A 188 -32.24 -13.26 -31.69
C ASP A 188 -32.70 -12.51 -30.44
N SER A 189 -32.38 -11.22 -30.40
CA SER A 189 -33.33 -10.12 -30.18
C SER A 189 -32.60 -8.83 -30.53
N GLU A 190 -32.79 -8.37 -31.76
CA GLU A 190 -32.53 -7.01 -32.20
C GLU A 190 -33.52 -6.10 -31.45
N GLU A 191 -33.02 -5.21 -30.58
CA GLU A 191 -33.77 -4.03 -30.15
C GLU A 191 -33.25 -2.84 -30.97
N GLU A 192 -34.07 -2.45 -31.93
CA GLU A 192 -33.96 -1.24 -32.73
C GLU A 192 -33.96 -0.02 -31.81
N PHE A 193 -32.90 0.79 -31.87
CA PHE A 193 -32.97 2.17 -31.42
C PHE A 193 -33.34 3.03 -32.63
N GLU A 194 -34.57 3.54 -32.62
CA GLU A 194 -35.06 4.51 -33.59
C GLU A 194 -34.23 5.82 -33.50
N ASP A 195 -33.65 6.19 -34.64
CA ASP A 195 -33.19 7.55 -34.92
C ASP A 195 -34.39 8.50 -34.85
N SER A 196 -34.25 9.58 -34.07
CA SER A 196 -35.07 10.77 -34.21
C SER A 196 -34.17 11.93 -34.56
N ASP A 197 -34.03 12.14 -35.87
CA ASP A 197 -33.66 13.43 -36.44
C ASP A 197 -34.75 14.45 -36.11
N GLU A 198 -34.39 15.56 -35.46
CA GLU A 198 -35.13 16.81 -35.64
C GLU A 198 -34.13 17.95 -35.91
N GLU A 199 -34.16 18.39 -37.16
CA GLU A 199 -33.39 19.49 -37.74
C GLU A 199 -33.98 20.86 -37.35
N MET A 200 -33.08 21.84 -37.21
CA MET A 200 -33.25 23.28 -37.50
C MET A 200 -34.26 24.12 -36.69
N MET A 201 -33.73 25.16 -36.02
CA MET A 201 -33.91 26.53 -36.50
C MET A 201 -32.81 27.46 -35.98
N SER A 202 -32.02 27.94 -36.94
CA SER A 202 -31.25 29.18 -36.88
C SER A 202 -32.12 30.40 -36.61
N ILE A 203 -31.70 31.27 -35.69
CA ILE A 203 -32.00 32.71 -35.76
C ILE A 203 -30.75 33.50 -35.36
N SER A 204 -30.10 34.06 -36.38
CA SER A 204 -29.23 35.22 -36.27
C SER A 204 -30.09 36.48 -36.20
N THR A 205 -29.87 37.28 -35.15
CA THR A 205 -29.95 38.75 -35.15
C THR A 205 -28.99 39.18 -34.03
N GLY A 206 -27.95 39.99 -34.19
CA GLY A 206 -27.78 41.10 -35.12
C GLY A 206 -27.61 42.36 -34.27
N SER A 207 -26.40 42.94 -34.35
CA SER A 207 -25.95 44.26 -33.86
C SER A 207 -25.79 44.50 -32.35
#